data_AF-A0A3Q9IW83-F1
#
_entry.id   AF-A0A3Q9IW83-F1
#
_cell.length_a   1.000
_cell.length_b   1.000
_cell.length_c   1.000
_cell.angle_alpha   90.00
_cell.angle_beta   90.00
_cell.angle_gamma   90.00
#
_symmetry.space_group_name_H-M   'P 1'
#
loop_
_entity.id
_entity.type
_entity.pdbx_description
1 polymer ?
#
loop_
_entity_poly.entity_id
_entity_poly.type
_entity_poly.pdbx_seq_one_letter_code
_entity_poly.pdbx_strand_id
1 'polypeptide(L)'
;MKWRNILLVLAFGGLLGACEKKEIPTFTTDDTGIYFQRVSSSYYGTTTEFYSDSLSYSFLAVEASAKSEVLSTTVRTMGKVVDYDRPFKVEIDQEGTTAVEGKHYEVAFDTMVIPAGKSSAEVQIRFFRTDDLLEKTIRLALRLKDNEHFKCHFPEYKNTNAYAAKGVQIRGDLFAFSLSEMYSEPRYWNRQGKKYLGEWTSKKYLVVNAVCGLSDEDWDDAGLAGAKVTLGRLSFFAIAVQKYLQEQADADTPEVDSDGKYMQLAPAYSVDYSRYE
;
A
#
# COMPACT_ATOMS: atom_id res chain seq x y z
N MET A 1 -27.35 23.59 71.76
CA MET A 1 -27.15 23.83 70.31
C MET A 1 -25.68 23.89 69.85
N LYS A 2 -24.66 23.72 70.71
CA LYS A 2 -23.25 23.92 70.30
C LYS A 2 -22.44 22.67 69.90
N TRP A 3 -22.94 21.45 70.14
CA TRP A 3 -22.22 20.21 69.76
C TRP A 3 -22.62 19.60 68.41
N ARG A 4 -23.84 19.86 67.93
CA ARG A 4 -24.33 19.28 66.67
C ARG A 4 -23.70 19.91 65.42
N ASN A 5 -23.16 21.12 65.54
CA ASN A 5 -22.51 21.84 64.45
C ASN A 5 -21.00 21.52 64.35
N ILE A 6 -20.39 21.00 65.42
CA ILE A 6 -18.96 20.64 65.42
C ILE A 6 -18.75 19.30 64.68
N LEU A 7 -19.70 18.37 64.80
CA LEU A 7 -19.65 17.08 64.08
C LEU A 7 -19.87 17.23 62.56
N LEU A 8 -20.61 18.24 62.11
CA LEU A 8 -20.83 18.52 60.69
C LEU A 8 -19.63 19.20 60.02
N VAL A 9 -18.86 20.00 60.74
CA VAL A 9 -17.64 20.64 60.21
C VAL A 9 -16.46 19.66 60.14
N LEU A 10 -16.36 18.71 61.08
CA LEU A 10 -15.38 17.62 61.04
C LEU A 10 -15.69 16.56 59.96
N ALA A 11 -16.98 16.34 59.62
CA ALA A 11 -17.37 15.44 58.54
C ALA A 11 -17.13 16.02 57.12
N PHE A 12 -17.07 17.36 56.98
CA PHE A 12 -16.84 18.01 55.68
C PHE A 12 -15.34 18.18 55.34
N GLY A 13 -14.44 18.04 56.32
CA GLY A 13 -12.98 18.10 56.11
C GLY A 13 -12.36 16.82 55.55
N GLY A 14 -13.05 15.68 55.61
CA GLY A 14 -12.53 14.37 55.20
C GLY A 14 -12.61 14.07 53.69
N LEU A 15 -13.30 14.89 52.89
CA LEU A 15 -13.57 14.59 51.48
C LEU A 15 -12.57 15.22 50.49
N LEU A 16 -11.61 16.02 50.97
CA LEU A 16 -10.63 16.70 50.09
C LEU A 16 -9.30 15.92 49.91
N GLY A 17 -9.15 14.75 50.55
CA GLY A 17 -7.91 13.97 50.54
C GLY A 17 -7.87 12.78 49.57
N ALA A 18 -8.95 12.45 48.86
CA ALA A 18 -9.05 11.20 48.09
C ALA A 18 -8.77 11.34 46.58
N CYS A 19 -8.14 12.43 46.15
CA CYS A 19 -7.45 12.45 44.86
C CYS A 19 -6.05 11.86 45.05
N GLU A 20 -5.94 10.54 45.15
CA GLU A 20 -4.69 9.89 44.78
C GLU A 20 -4.43 10.27 43.32
N LYS A 21 -3.52 11.22 43.10
CA LYS A 21 -2.85 11.35 41.81
C LYS A 21 -2.16 10.02 41.61
N LYS A 22 -2.82 9.08 40.93
CA LYS A 22 -2.14 7.94 40.33
C LYS A 22 -1.08 8.58 39.44
N GLU A 23 0.16 8.59 39.92
CA GLU A 23 1.30 8.89 39.08
C GLU A 23 1.14 8.00 37.87
N ILE A 24 0.93 8.62 36.71
CA ILE A 24 0.96 7.90 35.46
C ILE A 24 2.36 7.29 35.45
N PRO A 25 2.50 5.96 35.48
CA PRO A 25 3.82 5.34 35.45
C PRO A 25 4.49 5.87 34.19
N THR A 26 5.42 6.79 34.39
CA THR A 26 6.26 7.26 33.30
C THR A 26 7.08 6.06 32.89
N PHE A 27 7.33 5.91 31.59
CA PHE A 27 8.20 4.85 31.12
C PHE A 27 9.59 5.12 31.71
N THR A 28 9.93 4.41 32.79
CA THR A 28 11.12 4.64 33.64
C THR A 28 12.29 3.73 33.28
N THR A 29 12.13 2.89 32.26
CA THR A 29 13.23 2.13 31.69
C THR A 29 14.18 3.07 30.97
N ASP A 30 15.49 2.93 31.25
CA ASP A 30 16.55 3.59 30.47
C ASP A 30 16.59 3.06 29.01
N ASP A 31 15.96 1.91 28.75
CA ASP A 31 15.74 1.36 27.41
C ASP A 31 14.70 2.17 26.63
N THR A 32 14.98 2.47 25.36
CA THR A 32 14.04 3.15 24.46
C THR A 32 13.30 2.12 23.61
N GLY A 33 11.97 2.18 23.57
CA GLY A 33 11.16 1.35 22.70
C GLY A 33 11.15 1.87 21.25
N ILE A 34 11.08 0.98 20.25
CA ILE A 34 10.81 1.33 18.84
C ILE A 34 9.67 0.48 18.27
N TYR A 35 8.84 1.08 17.43
CA TYR A 35 7.72 0.41 16.77
C TYR A 35 7.27 1.17 15.52
N PHE A 36 6.66 0.48 14.56
CA PHE A 36 5.96 1.08 13.43
C PHE A 36 4.66 1.74 13.90
N GLN A 37 4.41 2.96 13.45
CA GLN A 37 3.16 3.67 13.68
C GLN A 37 2.87 4.62 12.52
N ARG A 38 2.25 4.09 11.45
CA ARG A 38 1.76 4.88 10.32
C ARG A 38 0.31 5.30 10.57
N VAL A 39 0.01 6.60 10.44
CA VAL A 39 -1.37 7.11 10.49
C VAL A 39 -2.10 6.67 9.21
N SER A 40 -3.20 5.94 9.36
CA SER A 40 -4.04 5.48 8.25
C SER A 40 -5.22 6.39 7.99
N SER A 41 -5.80 6.97 9.05
CA SER A 41 -6.86 7.97 8.95
C SER A 41 -6.91 8.82 10.21
N SER A 42 -7.54 9.98 10.09
CA SER A 42 -7.80 10.90 11.20
C SER A 42 -9.13 11.60 10.98
N TYR A 43 -9.86 11.90 12.05
CA TYR A 43 -11.08 12.71 11.93
C TYR A 43 -10.74 14.20 12.00
N TYR A 44 -11.15 14.95 10.96
CA TYR A 44 -10.97 16.40 10.90
C TYR A 44 -11.56 17.08 12.14
N GLY A 45 -10.78 17.98 12.75
CA GLY A 45 -11.19 18.69 13.97
C GLY A 45 -11.06 17.89 15.27
N THR A 46 -10.43 16.71 15.25
CA THR A 46 -10.17 15.92 16.46
C THR A 46 -8.69 15.51 16.54
N THR A 47 -8.25 15.07 17.73
CA THR A 47 -6.94 14.44 17.92
C THR A 47 -6.98 12.91 17.71
N THR A 48 -8.12 12.36 17.26
CA THR A 48 -8.28 10.92 17.06
C THR A 48 -7.61 10.48 15.78
N GLU A 49 -6.63 9.60 15.93
CA GLU A 49 -5.90 8.98 14.84
C GLU A 49 -6.17 7.47 14.84
N PHE A 50 -6.16 6.90 13.64
CA PHE A 50 -6.08 5.47 13.42
C PHE A 50 -4.74 5.11 12.79
N TYR A 51 -4.26 3.94 13.14
CA TYR A 51 -2.98 3.42 12.73
C TYR A 51 -3.17 2.14 11.92
N SER A 52 -2.19 1.85 11.06
CA SER A 52 -2.14 0.59 10.30
C SER A 52 -0.73 0.04 10.35
N ASP A 53 -0.62 -1.28 10.43
CA ASP A 53 0.61 -2.07 10.26
C ASP A 53 0.81 -2.49 8.80
N SER A 54 -0.01 -1.97 7.88
CA SER A 54 0.13 -2.24 6.46
C SER A 54 -0.28 -1.08 5.57
N LEU A 55 0.26 -1.09 4.35
CA LEU A 55 -0.06 -0.16 3.27
C LEU A 55 -0.29 -0.94 1.98
N SER A 56 -1.49 -0.82 1.42
CA SER A 56 -1.80 -1.31 0.08
C SER A 56 -1.66 -0.18 -0.93
N TYR A 57 -0.94 -0.43 -2.02
CA TYR A 57 -0.72 0.51 -3.10
C TYR A 57 -1.05 -0.15 -4.44
N SER A 58 -1.72 0.59 -5.32
CA SER A 58 -2.08 0.12 -6.65
C SER A 58 -1.58 1.08 -7.71
N PHE A 59 -0.88 0.55 -8.72
CA PHE A 59 -0.41 1.34 -9.87
C PHE A 59 -1.54 1.70 -10.86
N LEU A 60 -2.77 1.21 -10.65
CA LEU A 60 -3.92 1.50 -11.52
C LEU A 60 -4.22 2.99 -11.64
N ALA A 61 -4.07 3.74 -10.54
CA ALA A 61 -4.36 5.18 -10.50
C ALA A 61 -3.17 6.06 -10.89
N VAL A 62 -2.08 5.45 -11.37
CA VAL A 62 -0.82 6.13 -11.68
C VAL A 62 -0.63 6.14 -13.19
N GLU A 63 -0.05 7.21 -13.72
CA GLU A 63 0.27 7.30 -15.15
C GLU A 63 1.11 6.09 -15.62
N ALA A 64 0.84 5.60 -16.84
CA ALA A 64 1.53 4.46 -17.43
C ALA A 64 3.05 4.65 -17.58
N SER A 65 3.51 5.91 -17.58
CA SER A 65 4.91 6.32 -17.64
C SER A 65 5.68 6.02 -16.34
N ALA A 66 4.99 5.98 -15.20
CA ALA A 66 5.62 5.72 -13.91
C ALA A 66 6.08 4.25 -13.82
N LYS A 67 7.40 4.06 -13.64
CA LYS A 67 8.04 2.74 -13.51
C LYS A 67 8.39 2.34 -12.07
N SER A 68 8.29 3.27 -11.14
CA SER A 68 8.57 3.04 -9.72
C SER A 68 7.86 4.05 -8.85
N GLU A 69 7.61 3.69 -7.60
CA GLU A 69 7.08 4.60 -6.57
C GLU A 69 7.86 4.43 -5.26
N VAL A 70 8.07 5.52 -4.52
CA VAL A 70 8.65 5.44 -3.17
C VAL A 70 7.51 5.46 -2.16
N LEU A 71 7.34 4.36 -1.44
CA LEU A 71 6.37 4.27 -0.36
C LEU A 71 7.09 4.35 0.98
N SER A 72 6.43 4.95 1.97
CA SER A 72 6.99 5.11 3.31
C SER A 72 6.07 4.57 4.40
N THR A 73 6.71 4.12 5.47
CA THR A 73 6.08 3.91 6.77
C THR A 73 6.84 4.69 7.83
N THR A 74 6.22 4.94 8.98
CA THR A 74 6.82 5.73 10.05
C THR A 74 7.16 4.83 11.22
N VAL A 75 8.39 4.93 11.71
CA VAL A 75 8.79 4.37 13.00
C VAL A 75 8.72 5.45 14.07
N ARG A 76 8.28 5.08 15.28
CA ARG A 76 8.25 5.95 16.46
C ARG A 76 9.03 5.31 17.60
N THR A 77 9.58 6.17 18.45
CA THR A 77 10.31 5.77 19.64
C THR A 77 9.52 6.12 20.89
N MET A 78 9.56 5.25 21.90
CA MET A 78 9.05 5.52 23.23
C MET A 78 10.21 5.62 24.22
N GLY A 79 10.27 6.71 24.97
CA GLY A 79 11.35 6.99 25.92
C GLY A 79 11.87 8.40 25.72
N LYS A 80 13.02 8.70 26.34
CA LYS A 80 13.65 10.02 26.22
C LYS A 80 14.29 10.18 24.83
N VAL A 81 14.14 11.37 24.26
CA VAL A 81 14.94 11.78 23.09
C VAL A 81 16.36 12.11 23.54
N VAL A 82 17.33 11.84 22.67
CA VAL A 82 18.76 12.13 22.89
C VAL A 82 19.25 13.09 21.81
N ASP A 83 20.41 13.70 22.03
CA ASP A 83 21.02 14.71 21.16
C ASP A 83 21.98 14.16 20.10
N TYR A 84 22.00 12.83 19.90
CA TYR A 84 22.75 12.15 18.85
C TYR A 84 21.86 11.23 18.02
N ASP A 85 22.32 10.95 16.80
CA ASP A 85 21.66 10.05 15.85
C ASP A 85 21.70 8.61 16.34
N ARG A 86 20.54 7.93 16.32
CA ARG A 86 20.41 6.54 16.76
C ARG A 86 20.02 5.64 15.60
N PRO A 87 20.94 4.82 15.06
CA PRO A 87 20.60 3.79 14.09
C PRO A 87 19.58 2.80 14.64
N PHE A 88 18.68 2.34 13.79
CA PHE A 88 17.73 1.27 14.13
C PHE A 88 17.79 0.15 13.10
N LYS A 89 17.49 -1.07 13.55
CA LYS A 89 17.61 -2.27 12.72
C LYS A 89 16.26 -2.71 12.19
N VAL A 90 16.16 -2.82 10.87
CA VAL A 90 15.02 -3.40 10.14
C VAL A 90 15.53 -4.55 9.29
N GLU A 91 14.79 -5.64 9.26
CA GLU A 91 15.05 -6.79 8.40
C GLU A 91 13.80 -7.17 7.60
N ILE A 92 14.00 -7.92 6.52
CA ILE A 92 12.90 -8.51 5.75
C ILE A 92 12.34 -9.72 6.50
N ASP A 93 11.03 -9.72 6.70
CA ASP A 93 10.30 -10.88 7.20
C ASP A 93 10.05 -11.85 6.04
N GLN A 94 10.92 -12.86 5.91
CA GLN A 94 10.90 -13.80 4.78
C GLN A 94 9.60 -14.60 4.69
N GLU A 95 8.98 -14.94 5.82
CA GLU A 95 7.70 -15.68 5.85
C GLU A 95 6.54 -14.84 5.29
N GLY A 96 6.51 -13.54 5.59
CA GLY A 96 5.48 -12.61 5.13
C GLY A 96 5.74 -11.93 3.79
N THR A 97 6.83 -12.27 3.10
CA THR A 97 7.32 -11.56 1.90
C THR A 97 7.29 -12.43 0.66
N THR A 98 6.66 -11.92 -0.40
CA THR A 98 6.74 -12.47 -1.76
C THR A 98 7.52 -11.55 -2.72
N ALA A 99 7.86 -10.34 -2.25
CA ALA A 99 8.70 -9.40 -2.97
C ALA A 99 10.15 -9.89 -3.06
N VAL A 100 10.84 -9.51 -4.14
CA VAL A 100 12.21 -9.93 -4.45
C VAL A 100 13.02 -8.66 -4.62
N GLU A 101 14.11 -8.53 -3.86
CA GLU A 101 14.99 -7.36 -3.92
C GLU A 101 15.64 -7.23 -5.31
N GLY A 102 15.79 -6.00 -5.80
CA GLY A 102 16.28 -5.70 -7.15
C GLY A 102 15.29 -5.96 -8.28
N LYS A 103 14.24 -6.78 -8.05
CA LYS A 103 13.13 -6.97 -9.00
C LYS A 103 11.92 -6.12 -8.63
N HIS A 104 11.43 -6.26 -7.40
CA HIS A 104 10.20 -5.60 -6.93
C HIS A 104 10.49 -4.36 -6.08
N TYR A 105 11.64 -4.30 -5.42
CA TYR A 105 12.00 -3.18 -4.55
C TYR A 105 13.50 -3.00 -4.36
N GLU A 106 13.87 -1.81 -3.89
CA GLU A 106 15.20 -1.44 -3.39
C GLU A 106 15.05 -0.68 -2.06
N VAL A 107 15.97 -0.94 -1.14
CA VAL A 107 15.97 -0.33 0.20
C VAL A 107 17.40 -0.22 0.74
N ALA A 108 17.72 0.90 1.38
CA ALA A 108 19.02 1.14 2.01
C ALA A 108 18.88 1.06 3.54
N PHE A 109 18.88 -0.16 4.09
CA PHE A 109 18.71 -0.41 5.53
C PHE A 109 19.79 0.23 6.41
N ASP A 110 21.00 0.36 5.88
CA ASP A 110 22.16 0.95 6.57
C ASP A 110 22.02 2.45 6.83
N THR A 111 21.11 3.14 6.14
CA THR A 111 20.85 4.57 6.30
C THR A 111 19.77 4.89 7.35
N MET A 112 19.18 3.86 7.97
CA MET A 112 18.01 4.02 8.85
C MET A 112 18.39 4.50 10.25
N VAL A 113 18.05 5.76 10.54
CA VAL A 113 18.43 6.45 11.77
C VAL A 113 17.24 7.24 12.32
N ILE A 114 17.07 7.24 13.64
CA ILE A 114 16.28 8.25 14.35
C ILE A 114 17.20 9.45 14.61
N PRO A 115 16.96 10.61 13.97
CA PRO A 115 17.87 11.74 14.12
C PRO A 115 17.90 12.31 15.55
N ALA A 116 19.00 12.99 15.87
CA ALA A 116 19.15 13.75 17.12
C ALA A 116 17.93 14.65 17.40
N GLY A 117 17.44 14.61 18.63
CA GLY A 117 16.28 15.38 19.09
C GLY A 117 14.94 14.95 18.49
N LYS A 118 14.89 13.86 17.71
CA LYS A 118 13.66 13.32 17.13
C LYS A 118 13.23 12.03 17.83
N SER A 119 11.92 11.77 17.74
CA SER A 119 11.27 10.55 18.27
C SER A 119 10.65 9.70 17.16
N SER A 120 10.97 9.99 15.90
CA SER A 120 10.42 9.30 14.74
C SER A 120 11.32 9.44 13.53
N ALA A 121 11.25 8.48 12.63
CA ALA A 121 11.84 8.54 11.30
C ALA A 121 10.93 7.85 10.27
N GLU A 122 11.18 8.12 9.00
CA GLU A 122 10.52 7.41 7.91
C GLU A 122 11.39 6.25 7.42
N VAL A 123 10.75 5.13 7.14
CA VAL A 123 11.33 4.00 6.42
C VAL A 123 10.79 4.07 5.01
N GLN A 124 11.64 4.49 4.07
CA GLN A 124 11.31 4.67 2.66
C GLN A 124 11.82 3.49 1.84
N ILE A 125 10.96 2.95 0.99
CA ILE A 125 11.28 1.85 0.09
C ILE A 125 10.87 2.24 -1.32
N ARG A 126 11.78 2.06 -2.27
CA ARG A 126 11.48 2.23 -3.69
C ARG A 126 10.91 0.91 -4.20
N PHE A 127 9.71 0.94 -4.75
CA PHE A 127 9.07 -0.21 -5.38
C PHE A 127 9.05 -0.02 -6.89
N PHE A 128 9.31 -1.10 -7.62
CA PHE A 128 9.27 -1.12 -9.09
C PHE A 128 7.91 -1.63 -9.59
N ARG A 129 7.44 -1.04 -10.68
CA ARG A 129 6.25 -1.49 -11.40
C ARG A 129 6.64 -2.62 -12.33
N THR A 130 6.32 -3.86 -11.94
CA THR A 130 6.67 -5.07 -12.67
C THR A 130 5.43 -5.76 -13.24
N ASP A 131 5.59 -6.47 -14.36
CA ASP A 131 4.49 -7.13 -15.07
C ASP A 131 3.69 -8.12 -14.22
N ASP A 132 4.31 -8.75 -13.22
CA ASP A 132 3.61 -9.71 -12.35
C ASP A 132 2.61 -9.05 -11.38
N LEU A 133 2.68 -7.72 -11.21
CA LEU A 133 1.65 -6.96 -10.50
C LEU A 133 0.30 -6.98 -11.22
N LEU A 134 0.29 -7.26 -12.53
CA LEU A 134 -0.93 -7.36 -13.34
C LEU A 134 -1.76 -8.60 -13.00
N GLU A 135 -1.15 -9.59 -12.36
CA GLU A 135 -1.74 -10.92 -12.11
C GLU A 135 -1.86 -11.25 -10.63
N LYS A 136 -0.94 -10.74 -9.80
CA LYS A 136 -0.90 -11.03 -8.37
C LYS A 136 -0.47 -9.83 -7.56
N THR A 137 -0.88 -9.84 -6.29
CA THR A 137 -0.36 -8.89 -5.30
C THR A 137 1.01 -9.34 -4.81
N ILE A 138 2.00 -8.44 -4.88
CA ILE A 138 3.33 -8.64 -4.32
C ILE A 138 3.39 -8.00 -2.93
N ARG A 139 3.90 -8.75 -1.94
CA ARG A 139 3.93 -8.33 -0.54
C ARG A 139 5.37 -8.22 -0.05
N LEU A 140 5.69 -7.12 0.62
CA LEU A 140 6.95 -6.91 1.34
C LEU A 140 6.65 -6.68 2.82
N ALA A 141 7.13 -7.55 3.69
CA ALA A 141 7.00 -7.41 5.13
C ALA A 141 8.35 -7.05 5.76
N LEU A 142 8.34 -6.00 6.58
CA LEU A 142 9.45 -5.51 7.35
C LEU A 142 9.28 -5.90 8.81
N ARG A 143 10.38 -6.21 9.47
CA ARG A 143 10.42 -6.50 10.91
C ARG A 143 11.49 -5.67 11.60
N LEU A 144 11.10 -4.97 12.65
CA LEU A 144 12.03 -4.29 13.55
C LEU A 144 12.78 -5.33 14.39
N LYS A 145 14.06 -5.07 14.65
CA LYS A 145 14.90 -5.88 15.52
C LYS A 145 15.47 -5.04 16.64
N ASP A 146 15.63 -5.68 17.79
CA ASP A 146 16.38 -5.11 18.90
C ASP A 146 17.81 -4.78 18.49
N ASN A 147 18.34 -3.68 19.03
CA ASN A 147 19.75 -3.33 18.95
C ASN A 147 20.22 -2.67 20.26
N GLU A 148 21.37 -2.01 20.22
CA GLU A 148 21.97 -1.27 21.33
C GLU A 148 21.21 0.01 21.72
N HIS A 149 20.41 0.57 20.81
CA HIS A 149 19.67 1.82 21.03
C HIS A 149 18.19 1.61 21.33
N PHE A 150 17.60 0.55 20.78
CA PHE A 150 16.16 0.33 20.77
C PHE A 150 15.77 -1.12 21.07
N LYS A 151 14.65 -1.28 21.76
CA LYS A 151 13.98 -2.55 22.03
C LYS A 151 12.58 -2.57 21.44
N CYS A 152 12.17 -3.70 20.87
CA CYS A 152 10.85 -3.90 20.27
C CYS A 152 9.83 -4.29 21.34
N HIS A 153 9.53 -3.39 22.27
CA HIS A 153 8.62 -3.66 23.39
C HIS A 153 7.15 -3.83 23.00
N PHE A 154 6.76 -3.36 21.80
CA PHE A 154 5.40 -3.38 21.30
C PHE A 154 5.27 -4.35 20.12
N PRO A 155 5.17 -5.67 20.36
CA PRO A 155 4.82 -6.59 19.29
C PRO A 155 3.42 -6.26 18.75
N GLU A 156 2.50 -5.85 19.62
CA GLU A 156 1.16 -5.40 19.26
C GLU A 156 0.75 -4.16 20.05
N TYR A 157 -0.06 -3.30 19.43
CA TYR A 157 -0.68 -2.17 20.09
C TYR A 157 -2.02 -1.80 19.44
N LYS A 158 -2.82 -1.00 20.17
CA LYS A 158 -4.14 -0.58 19.70
C LYS A 158 -4.01 0.36 18.50
N ASN A 159 -4.76 0.07 17.43
CA ASN A 159 -4.77 0.84 16.18
C ASN A 159 -5.37 2.25 16.28
N THR A 160 -5.58 2.80 17.47
CA THR A 160 -6.06 4.16 17.66
C THR A 160 -5.60 4.72 18.99
N ASN A 161 -5.36 6.03 19.04
CA ASN A 161 -5.07 6.75 20.28
C ASN A 161 -6.34 7.08 21.10
N ALA A 162 -7.54 6.87 20.56
CA ALA A 162 -8.78 7.12 21.28
C ALA A 162 -8.93 6.16 22.47
N TYR A 163 -8.84 6.69 23.70
CA TYR A 163 -8.84 5.88 24.92
C TYR A 163 -10.09 4.99 25.05
N ALA A 164 -11.27 5.55 24.83
CA ALA A 164 -12.56 4.87 25.00
C ALA A 164 -12.95 3.94 23.83
N ALA A 165 -12.22 3.97 22.70
CA ALA A 165 -12.54 3.15 21.54
C ALA A 165 -12.08 1.70 21.73
N LYS A 166 -12.94 0.74 21.36
CA LYS A 166 -12.56 -0.66 21.14
C LYS A 166 -11.77 -0.76 19.83
N GLY A 167 -10.47 -0.45 19.89
CA GLY A 167 -9.56 -0.59 18.75
C GLY A 167 -9.17 -2.05 18.50
N VAL A 168 -8.57 -2.31 17.34
CA VAL A 168 -8.00 -3.60 16.97
C VAL A 168 -6.52 -3.61 17.35
N GLN A 169 -5.99 -4.76 17.76
CA GLN A 169 -4.55 -4.91 17.96
C GLN A 169 -3.87 -5.07 16.59
N ILE A 170 -2.87 -4.24 16.33
CA ILE A 170 -2.04 -4.27 15.12
C ILE A 170 -0.59 -4.48 15.51
N ARG A 171 0.23 -4.94 14.58
CA ARG A 171 1.64 -5.20 14.83
C ARG A 171 2.44 -3.90 14.95
N GLY A 172 3.23 -3.79 16.01
CA GLY A 172 4.19 -2.68 16.18
C GLY A 172 5.61 -3.05 15.73
N ASP A 173 5.95 -4.33 15.73
CA ASP A 173 7.25 -4.84 15.29
C ASP A 173 7.29 -5.23 13.80
N LEU A 174 6.13 -5.31 13.15
CA LEU A 174 5.99 -5.74 11.76
C LEU A 174 5.17 -4.72 10.97
N PHE A 175 5.63 -4.40 9.76
CA PHE A 175 4.88 -3.57 8.83
C PHE A 175 4.91 -4.16 7.43
N ALA A 176 3.79 -4.16 6.71
CA ALA A 176 3.73 -4.77 5.38
C ALA A 176 3.21 -3.83 4.27
N PHE A 177 3.93 -3.81 3.16
CA PHE A 177 3.50 -3.20 1.92
C PHE A 177 2.90 -4.28 1.00
N SER A 178 1.78 -3.96 0.36
CA SER A 178 1.15 -4.81 -0.65
C SER A 178 0.99 -4.00 -1.93
N LEU A 179 1.55 -4.48 -3.04
CA LEU A 179 1.52 -3.81 -4.34
C LEU A 179 0.74 -4.63 -5.36
N SER A 180 -0.06 -3.96 -6.17
CA SER A 180 -0.80 -4.59 -7.27
C SER A 180 -1.05 -3.62 -8.43
N GLU A 181 -1.42 -4.19 -9.57
CA GLU A 181 -1.88 -3.46 -10.75
C GLU A 181 -2.91 -4.31 -11.53
N MET A 182 -3.85 -4.87 -10.80
CA MET A 182 -4.76 -5.89 -11.34
C MET A 182 -5.95 -5.22 -12.04
N TYR A 183 -6.07 -5.45 -13.33
CA TYR A 183 -7.25 -5.09 -14.12
C TYR A 183 -8.29 -6.19 -14.05
N SER A 184 -9.57 -5.84 -14.23
CA SER A 184 -10.66 -6.82 -14.35
C SER A 184 -11.21 -6.80 -15.76
N GLU A 185 -11.61 -7.98 -16.28
CA GLU A 185 -12.20 -8.08 -17.62
C GLU A 185 -13.47 -7.22 -17.70
N PRO A 186 -13.52 -6.22 -18.60
CA PRO A 186 -14.74 -5.43 -18.76
C PRO A 186 -15.90 -6.28 -19.24
N ARG A 187 -17.10 -6.03 -18.70
CA ARG A 187 -18.32 -6.75 -19.11
C ARG A 187 -18.56 -6.71 -20.61
N TYR A 188 -18.27 -5.56 -21.24
CA TYR A 188 -18.44 -5.39 -22.67
C TYR A 188 -17.40 -6.15 -23.50
N TRP A 189 -16.17 -6.28 -22.99
CA TRP A 189 -15.16 -7.14 -23.58
C TRP A 189 -15.64 -8.59 -23.63
N ASN A 190 -16.10 -9.10 -22.47
CA ASN A 190 -16.61 -10.46 -22.36
C ASN A 190 -17.81 -10.71 -23.30
N ARG A 191 -18.77 -9.78 -23.34
CA ARG A 191 -20.02 -9.94 -24.10
C ARG A 191 -19.85 -9.76 -25.62
N GLN A 192 -19.00 -8.83 -26.05
CA GLN A 192 -18.92 -8.40 -27.46
C GLN A 192 -17.47 -8.29 -27.97
N GLY A 193 -16.55 -7.83 -27.13
CA GLY A 193 -15.15 -7.60 -27.48
C GLY A 193 -14.39 -8.86 -27.93
N LYS A 194 -14.66 -10.03 -27.34
CA LYS A 194 -13.94 -11.28 -27.64
C LYS A 194 -13.91 -11.66 -29.13
N LYS A 195 -14.97 -11.32 -29.88
CA LYS A 195 -15.07 -11.61 -31.33
C LYS A 195 -14.11 -10.78 -32.19
N TYR A 196 -13.51 -9.74 -31.61
CA TYR A 196 -12.64 -8.79 -32.28
C TYR A 196 -11.24 -8.83 -31.66
N LEU A 197 -11.16 -8.67 -30.35
CA LEU A 197 -9.92 -8.54 -29.59
C LEU A 197 -9.40 -9.89 -29.05
N GLY A 198 -10.18 -10.96 -29.15
CA GLY A 198 -9.84 -12.28 -28.60
C GLY A 198 -10.07 -12.37 -27.09
N GLU A 199 -9.54 -13.44 -26.48
CA GLU A 199 -9.61 -13.63 -25.03
C GLU A 199 -8.91 -12.49 -24.29
N TRP A 200 -9.49 -12.07 -23.17
CA TRP A 200 -9.01 -10.96 -22.37
C TRP A 200 -7.81 -11.36 -21.51
N THR A 201 -6.85 -10.46 -21.42
CA THR A 201 -5.75 -10.49 -20.44
C THR A 201 -5.41 -9.06 -20.02
N SER A 202 -4.80 -8.88 -18.84
CA SER A 202 -4.40 -7.55 -18.34
C SER A 202 -3.42 -6.86 -19.31
N LYS A 203 -2.45 -7.60 -19.88
CA LYS A 203 -1.49 -7.06 -20.85
C LYS A 203 -2.17 -6.59 -22.13
N LYS A 204 -3.07 -7.40 -22.70
CA LYS A 204 -3.81 -7.04 -23.91
C LYS A 204 -4.73 -5.85 -23.67
N TYR A 205 -5.37 -5.81 -22.52
CA TYR A 205 -6.19 -4.69 -22.09
C TYR A 205 -5.40 -3.38 -22.10
N LEU A 206 -4.20 -3.38 -21.51
CA LEU A 206 -3.29 -2.22 -21.52
C LEU A 206 -2.90 -1.81 -22.95
N VAL A 207 -2.52 -2.76 -23.81
CA VAL A 207 -2.17 -2.48 -25.21
C VAL A 207 -3.35 -1.88 -25.97
N VAL A 208 -4.54 -2.46 -25.85
CA VAL A 208 -5.76 -1.94 -26.50
C VAL A 208 -6.05 -0.53 -26.04
N ASN A 209 -5.96 -0.27 -24.74
CA ASN A 209 -6.22 1.06 -24.18
C ASN A 209 -5.20 2.09 -24.64
N ALA A 210 -3.92 1.73 -24.66
CA ALA A 210 -2.84 2.61 -25.12
C ALA A 210 -2.99 2.94 -26.61
N VAL A 211 -3.21 1.94 -27.46
CA VAL A 211 -3.33 2.12 -28.92
C VAL A 211 -4.59 2.89 -29.29
N CYS A 212 -5.71 2.63 -28.59
CA CYS A 212 -7.01 3.21 -28.94
C CYS A 212 -7.34 4.50 -28.15
N GLY A 213 -6.49 4.91 -27.21
CA GLY A 213 -6.73 6.07 -26.35
C GLY A 213 -7.95 5.91 -25.44
N LEU A 214 -8.11 4.72 -24.86
CA LEU A 214 -9.24 4.37 -23.97
C LEU A 214 -8.82 4.39 -22.50
N SER A 215 -9.75 4.75 -21.62
CA SER A 215 -9.62 4.61 -20.17
C SER A 215 -10.51 3.48 -19.63
N ASP A 216 -10.34 3.12 -18.36
CA ASP A 216 -11.23 2.17 -17.67
C ASP A 216 -12.70 2.65 -17.67
N GLU A 217 -12.92 3.96 -17.51
CA GLU A 217 -14.25 4.59 -17.57
C GLU A 217 -14.91 4.41 -18.94
N ASP A 218 -14.13 4.48 -20.04
CA ASP A 218 -14.66 4.24 -21.39
C ASP A 218 -15.21 2.81 -21.56
N TRP A 219 -14.68 1.84 -20.80
CA TRP A 219 -15.15 0.46 -20.78
C TRP A 219 -16.37 0.26 -19.88
N ASP A 220 -16.47 0.99 -18.78
CA ASP A 220 -17.64 0.99 -17.90
C ASP A 220 -18.88 1.56 -18.62
N ASP A 221 -18.69 2.58 -19.44
CA ASP A 221 -19.74 3.20 -20.27
C ASP A 221 -20.01 2.45 -21.58
N ALA A 222 -19.28 1.35 -21.85
CA ALA A 222 -19.31 0.69 -23.15
C ALA A 222 -20.72 0.24 -23.56
N GLY A 223 -21.11 0.62 -24.78
CA GLY A 223 -22.42 0.32 -25.34
C GLY A 223 -23.55 1.28 -24.96
N LEU A 224 -23.27 2.29 -24.12
CA LEU A 224 -24.19 3.42 -23.92
C LEU A 224 -24.18 4.36 -25.13
N ALA A 225 -25.22 5.19 -25.25
CA ALA A 225 -25.31 6.19 -26.31
C ALA A 225 -24.18 7.22 -26.14
N GLY A 226 -23.36 7.40 -27.17
CA GLY A 226 -22.23 8.33 -27.16
C GLY A 226 -20.93 7.78 -26.56
N ALA A 227 -20.94 6.55 -26.04
CA ALA A 227 -19.75 5.91 -25.47
C ALA A 227 -18.61 5.78 -26.50
N LYS A 228 -17.35 5.85 -26.03
CA LYS A 228 -16.20 5.62 -26.91
C LYS A 228 -16.13 4.18 -27.40
N VAL A 229 -16.46 3.23 -26.52
CA VAL A 229 -16.53 1.80 -26.82
C VAL A 229 -17.97 1.42 -27.19
N THR A 230 -18.18 1.01 -28.45
CA THR A 230 -19.47 0.51 -28.95
C THR A 230 -19.24 -0.66 -29.91
N LEU A 231 -20.27 -1.49 -30.13
CA LEU A 231 -20.18 -2.67 -31.01
C LEU A 231 -19.60 -2.34 -32.39
N GLY A 232 -20.04 -1.24 -33.01
CA GLY A 232 -19.56 -0.83 -34.33
C GLY A 232 -18.13 -0.28 -34.34
N ARG A 233 -17.58 0.08 -33.19
CA ARG A 233 -16.20 0.59 -33.04
C ARG A 233 -15.17 -0.50 -32.73
N LEU A 234 -15.61 -1.66 -32.24
CA LEU A 234 -14.72 -2.77 -31.87
C LEU A 234 -13.88 -3.29 -33.05
N SER A 235 -14.43 -3.31 -34.27
CA SER A 235 -13.67 -3.68 -35.47
C SER A 235 -12.54 -2.69 -35.78
N PHE A 236 -12.78 -1.39 -35.60
CA PHE A 236 -11.76 -0.36 -35.80
C PHE A 236 -10.65 -0.47 -34.76
N PHE A 237 -11.01 -0.73 -33.49
CA PHE A 237 -10.02 -1.00 -32.44
C PHE A 237 -9.18 -2.25 -32.75
N ALA A 238 -9.81 -3.34 -33.16
CA ALA A 238 -9.09 -4.55 -33.53
C ALA A 238 -8.15 -4.32 -34.72
N ILE A 239 -8.54 -3.56 -35.74
CA ILE A 239 -7.66 -3.22 -36.88
C ILE A 239 -6.48 -2.36 -36.41
N ALA A 240 -6.72 -1.34 -35.57
CA ALA A 240 -5.66 -0.48 -35.07
C ALA A 240 -4.64 -1.26 -34.23
N VAL A 241 -5.13 -2.14 -33.35
CA VAL A 241 -4.29 -2.98 -32.49
C VAL A 241 -3.57 -4.04 -33.30
N GLN A 242 -4.23 -4.67 -34.28
CA GLN A 242 -3.58 -5.63 -35.19
C GLN A 242 -2.40 -4.98 -35.90
N LYS A 243 -2.60 -3.76 -36.43
CA LYS A 243 -1.54 -3.01 -37.12
C LYS A 243 -0.38 -2.69 -36.18
N TYR A 244 -0.67 -2.21 -34.97
CA TYR A 244 0.34 -1.97 -33.96
C TYR A 244 1.14 -3.25 -33.64
N LEU A 245 0.46 -4.36 -33.37
CA LEU A 245 1.11 -5.64 -33.05
C LEU A 245 1.97 -6.15 -34.23
N GLN A 246 1.51 -5.97 -35.47
CA GLN A 246 2.30 -6.31 -36.65
C GLN A 246 3.53 -5.42 -36.78
N GLU A 247 3.42 -4.11 -36.56
CA GLU A 247 4.57 -3.18 -36.59
C GLU A 247 5.61 -3.56 -35.52
N GLN A 248 5.18 -3.93 -34.32
CA GLN A 248 6.05 -4.42 -33.25
C GLN A 248 6.73 -5.75 -33.61
N ALA A 249 5.99 -6.67 -34.24
CA ALA A 249 6.52 -7.93 -34.73
C ALA A 249 7.51 -7.74 -35.89
N ASP A 250 7.26 -6.82 -36.80
CA ASP A 250 8.15 -6.53 -37.93
C ASP A 250 9.45 -5.84 -37.49
N ALA A 251 9.41 -5.13 -36.35
CA ALA A 251 10.53 -4.46 -35.70
C ALA A 251 11.35 -5.37 -34.76
N ASP A 252 11.15 -6.70 -34.82
CA ASP A 252 11.81 -7.68 -33.96
C ASP A 252 11.53 -7.50 -32.45
N THR A 253 10.41 -6.87 -32.10
CA THR A 253 9.95 -6.63 -30.72
C THR A 253 8.48 -7.04 -30.51
N PRO A 254 8.09 -8.30 -30.76
CA PRO A 254 6.70 -8.72 -30.70
C PRO A 254 6.15 -8.63 -29.27
N GLU A 255 4.92 -8.13 -29.15
CA GLU A 255 4.23 -8.07 -27.85
C GLU A 255 3.82 -9.47 -27.41
N VAL A 256 4.01 -9.76 -26.12
CA VAL A 256 3.67 -11.05 -25.52
C VAL A 256 2.54 -10.89 -24.51
N ASP A 257 1.67 -11.88 -24.50
CA ASP A 257 0.57 -11.98 -23.56
C ASP A 257 1.04 -12.56 -22.20
N SER A 258 0.16 -12.56 -21.21
CA SER A 258 0.40 -13.08 -19.86
C SER A 258 0.84 -14.55 -19.84
N ASP A 259 0.41 -15.36 -20.81
CA ASP A 259 0.79 -16.77 -20.93
C ASP A 259 2.16 -17.00 -21.63
N GLY A 260 2.86 -15.91 -21.96
CA GLY A 260 4.16 -15.93 -22.62
C GLY A 260 4.10 -16.17 -24.13
N LYS A 261 2.90 -16.31 -24.72
CA LYS A 261 2.74 -16.40 -26.18
C LYS A 261 2.66 -15.01 -26.79
N TYR A 262 2.90 -14.92 -28.10
CA TYR A 262 2.68 -13.67 -28.82
C TYR A 262 1.22 -13.24 -28.72
N MET A 263 1.00 -11.95 -28.47
CA MET A 263 -0.31 -11.39 -28.28
C MET A 263 -1.13 -11.54 -29.57
N GLN A 264 -2.28 -12.21 -29.47
CA GLN A 264 -3.13 -12.52 -30.61
C GLN A 264 -4.55 -11.99 -30.41
N LEU A 265 -5.16 -11.54 -31.51
CA LEU A 265 -6.55 -11.08 -31.55
C LEU A 265 -7.48 -12.21 -32.00
N ALA A 266 -8.76 -11.91 -32.22
CA ALA A 266 -9.69 -12.89 -32.77
C ALA A 266 -9.25 -13.31 -34.20
N PRO A 267 -9.62 -14.51 -34.69
CA PRO A 267 -9.12 -15.04 -35.96
C PRO A 267 -9.30 -14.14 -37.19
N ALA A 268 -10.33 -13.28 -37.21
CA ALA A 268 -10.55 -12.33 -38.30
C ALA A 268 -9.55 -11.14 -38.32
N TYR A 269 -8.78 -10.97 -37.25
CA TYR A 269 -7.82 -9.87 -37.03
C TYR A 269 -6.45 -10.43 -36.61
N SER A 270 -6.09 -11.63 -37.07
CA SER A 270 -4.85 -12.28 -36.67
C SER A 270 -3.61 -11.46 -37.05
N VAL A 271 -2.63 -11.43 -36.15
CA VAL A 271 -1.28 -10.92 -36.39
C VAL A 271 -0.42 -12.08 -36.92
N ASP A 272 0.41 -11.79 -37.93
CA ASP A 272 1.33 -12.76 -38.53
C ASP A 272 2.65 -12.79 -37.76
N TYR A 273 2.88 -13.92 -37.08
CA TYR A 273 4.10 -14.20 -36.33
C TYR A 273 4.95 -15.32 -36.99
N SER A 274 4.70 -15.67 -38.26
CA SER A 274 5.40 -16.76 -38.97
C SER A 274 6.93 -16.61 -39.01
N ARG A 275 7.45 -15.39 -38.79
CA ARG A 275 8.89 -15.11 -38.67
C ARG A 275 9.53 -15.66 -37.39
N TYR A 276 8.73 -16.07 -36.40
CA TYR A 276 9.17 -16.50 -35.08
C TYR A 276 8.88 -17.98 -34.79
N GLU A 277 8.29 -18.70 -35.74
CA GLU A 277 7.99 -20.14 -35.66
C GLU A 277 9.14 -21.03 -36.15
#